data_AF-A0A7X9DV54-F1
#
_entry.id   AF-A0A7X9DV54-F1
#
_cell.length_a   1.000
_cell.length_b   1.000
_cell.length_c   1.000
_cell.angle_alpha   90.00
_cell.angle_beta   90.00
_cell.angle_gamma   90.00
#
_symmetry.space_group_name_H-M   'P 1'
#
loop_
_entity.id
_entity.type
_entity.pdbx_description
1 polymer ?
#
loop_
_entity_poly.entity_id
_entity_poly.type
_entity_poly.pdbx_seq_one_letter_code
_entity_poly.pdbx_strand_id
1 'polypeptide(L)'
;MKPVRKLAALLVLSSALMMAQRKVNLHNMYERVICVVPMVGKGTADDPRRPMFAPLPGKEGPRADGIMAWSFVLSDDGNMAVVEFVARDRSAFKEILNAGRADVRSFRKGHDQRDDIEQEFRKHRKNFSMDELRTVTR
;
A
#
# COMPACT_ATOMS: atom_id res chain seq x y z
N MET A 1 -26.74 -21.37 49.62
CA MET A 1 -25.99 -20.26 48.98
C MET A 1 -24.70 -20.81 48.37
N LYS A 2 -24.52 -20.81 47.03
CA LYS A 2 -23.20 -20.99 46.34
C LYS A 2 -23.15 -20.91 44.79
N PRO A 3 -24.17 -20.53 43.99
CA PRO A 3 -23.96 -20.37 42.53
C PRO A 3 -23.45 -18.97 42.13
N VAL A 4 -23.71 -17.93 42.93
CA VAL A 4 -23.41 -16.52 42.58
C VAL A 4 -21.91 -16.25 42.39
N ARG A 5 -21.05 -16.92 43.18
CA ARG A 5 -19.58 -16.75 43.08
C ARG A 5 -19.00 -17.34 41.78
N LYS A 6 -19.58 -18.43 41.26
CA LYS A 6 -19.13 -19.05 40.00
C LYS A 6 -19.56 -18.24 38.78
N LEU A 7 -20.78 -17.67 38.82
CA LEU A 7 -21.27 -16.78 37.76
C LEU A 7 -20.46 -15.47 37.71
N ALA A 8 -20.16 -14.87 38.86
CA ALA A 8 -19.35 -13.66 38.94
C ALA A 8 -17.92 -13.88 38.40
N ALA A 9 -17.30 -15.01 38.73
CA ALA A 9 -15.97 -15.35 38.22
C ALA A 9 -15.95 -15.53 36.68
N LEU A 10 -17.00 -16.14 36.10
CA LEU A 10 -17.11 -16.32 34.65
C LEU A 10 -17.32 -14.98 33.92
N LEU A 11 -18.11 -14.08 34.50
CA LEU A 11 -18.37 -12.74 33.94
C LEU A 11 -17.10 -11.87 33.95
N VAL A 12 -16.30 -11.93 35.01
CA VAL A 12 -15.01 -11.21 35.12
C VAL A 12 -13.98 -11.77 34.14
N LEU A 13 -13.94 -13.10 33.94
CA LEU A 13 -13.03 -13.71 32.96
C LEU A 13 -13.40 -13.34 31.51
N SER A 14 -14.69 -13.27 31.20
CA SER A 14 -15.18 -12.88 29.87
C SER A 14 -14.93 -11.40 29.53
N SER A 15 -14.92 -10.51 30.52
CA SER A 15 -14.66 -9.07 30.32
C SER A 15 -13.16 -8.77 30.12
N ALA A 16 -12.27 -9.54 30.73
CA ALA A 16 -10.83 -9.43 30.49
C ALA A 16 -10.43 -9.82 29.05
N LEU A 17 -11.14 -10.76 28.43
CA LEU A 17 -10.89 -11.17 27.03
C LEU A 17 -11.27 -10.09 26.00
N MET A 18 -12.23 -9.20 26.32
CA MET A 18 -12.63 -8.13 25.42
C MET A 18 -11.66 -6.93 25.43
N MET A 19 -10.90 -6.73 26.51
CA MET A 19 -9.93 -5.63 26.62
C MET A 19 -8.58 -5.91 25.93
N ALA A 20 -8.38 -7.10 25.37
CA ALA A 20 -7.17 -7.49 24.65
C ALA A 20 -7.27 -7.29 23.12
N GLN A 21 -8.19 -6.46 22.63
CA GLN A 21 -8.23 -6.09 21.21
C GLN A 21 -7.01 -5.25 20.84
N ARG A 22 -5.92 -5.92 20.44
CA ARG A 22 -4.73 -5.31 19.87
C ARG A 22 -5.16 -4.46 18.67
N LYS A 23 -4.80 -3.16 18.66
CA LYS A 23 -5.00 -2.32 17.46
C LYS A 23 -4.39 -3.04 16.27
N VAL A 24 -5.23 -3.35 15.27
CA VAL A 24 -4.76 -3.95 14.03
C VAL A 24 -3.85 -2.93 13.37
N ASN A 25 -2.63 -3.34 13.04
CA ASN A 25 -1.76 -2.47 12.26
C ASN A 25 -2.44 -2.27 10.90
N LEU A 26 -2.84 -1.05 10.58
CA LEU A 26 -3.45 -0.68 9.28
C LEU A 26 -2.55 -1.11 8.11
N HIS A 27 -1.23 -1.22 8.34
CA HIS A 27 -0.32 -1.79 7.35
C HIS A 27 -0.61 -3.24 6.95
N ASN A 28 -1.36 -3.99 7.76
CA ASN A 28 -1.74 -5.37 7.50
C ASN A 28 -3.20 -5.50 7.06
N MET A 29 -3.99 -4.43 7.03
CA MET A 29 -5.41 -4.47 6.64
C MET A 29 -5.63 -4.28 5.14
N TYR A 30 -4.71 -3.58 4.48
CA TYR A 30 -4.86 -3.20 3.07
C TYR A 30 -3.85 -3.93 2.20
N GLU A 31 -4.28 -4.21 0.98
CA GLU A 31 -3.45 -4.81 -0.04
C GLU A 31 -2.47 -3.78 -0.58
N ARG A 32 -1.24 -4.23 -0.86
CA ARG A 32 -0.17 -3.37 -1.32
C ARG A 32 0.64 -3.97 -2.46
N VAL A 33 0.80 -3.19 -3.51
CA VAL A 33 1.65 -3.51 -4.65
C VAL A 33 2.70 -2.43 -4.77
N ILE A 34 3.95 -2.86 -4.87
CA ILE A 34 5.07 -1.99 -5.23
C ILE A 34 5.30 -2.15 -6.72
N CYS A 35 5.50 -1.07 -7.45
CA CYS A 35 5.76 -1.16 -8.88
C CYS A 35 6.72 -0.07 -9.36
N VAL A 36 7.52 -0.42 -10.34
CA VAL A 36 8.31 0.49 -11.14
C VAL A 36 7.51 0.84 -12.39
N VAL A 37 7.21 2.12 -12.57
CA VAL A 37 6.32 2.61 -13.63
C VAL A 37 6.83 3.94 -14.20
N PRO A 38 6.48 4.29 -15.45
CA PRO A 38 6.80 5.60 -15.99
C PRO A 38 5.97 6.71 -15.32
N MET A 39 6.54 7.91 -15.33
CA MET A 39 5.82 9.14 -15.03
C MET A 39 5.00 9.56 -16.27
N VAL A 40 3.74 9.88 -16.06
CA VAL A 40 2.78 10.29 -17.09
C VAL A 40 2.16 11.64 -16.73
N GLY A 41 1.51 12.25 -17.72
CA GLY A 41 0.81 13.52 -17.57
C GLY A 41 1.63 14.73 -18.00
N LYS A 42 0.95 15.78 -18.45
CA LYS A 42 1.56 17.01 -19.00
C LYS A 42 2.09 17.97 -17.94
N GLY A 43 1.73 17.78 -16.67
CA GLY A 43 2.07 18.71 -15.60
C GLY A 43 1.17 19.94 -15.52
N THR A 44 -0.01 19.90 -16.16
CA THR A 44 -1.03 20.95 -16.05
C THR A 44 -1.98 20.65 -14.89
N ALA A 45 -2.86 21.60 -14.54
CA ALA A 45 -3.87 21.39 -13.51
C ALA A 45 -4.81 20.21 -13.83
N ASP A 46 -5.22 20.08 -15.09
CA ASP A 46 -6.13 19.01 -15.54
C ASP A 46 -5.42 17.67 -15.81
N ASP A 47 -4.11 17.69 -16.06
CA ASP A 47 -3.30 16.48 -16.28
C ASP A 47 -1.96 16.57 -15.54
N PRO A 48 -1.99 16.38 -14.20
CA PRO A 48 -0.81 16.51 -13.37
C PRO A 48 0.17 15.38 -13.64
N ARG A 49 1.46 15.71 -13.55
CA ARG A 49 2.54 14.73 -13.68
C ARG A 49 2.51 13.79 -12.48
N ARG A 50 2.38 12.48 -12.73
CA ARG A 50 2.20 11.44 -11.70
C ARG A 50 2.71 10.09 -12.20
N PRO A 51 2.96 9.11 -11.32
CA PRO A 51 3.25 7.75 -11.75
C PRO A 51 2.07 7.14 -12.52
N MET A 52 2.35 6.30 -13.51
CA MET A 52 1.31 5.53 -14.20
C MET A 52 0.48 4.73 -13.20
N PHE A 53 -0.84 4.67 -13.42
CA PHE A 53 -1.86 4.10 -12.53
C PHE A 53 -2.17 4.90 -11.25
N ALA A 54 -1.42 5.94 -10.92
CA ALA A 54 -1.81 6.82 -9.83
C ALA A 54 -3.15 7.51 -10.15
N PRO A 55 -4.12 7.49 -9.23
CA PRO A 55 -5.38 8.19 -9.42
C PRO A 55 -5.15 9.69 -9.63
N LEU A 56 -6.05 10.32 -10.39
CA LEU A 56 -6.09 11.77 -10.46
C LEU A 56 -6.44 12.35 -9.08
N PRO A 57 -5.93 13.56 -8.75
CA PRO A 57 -6.24 14.20 -7.47
C PRO A 57 -7.74 14.22 -7.18
N GLY A 58 -8.10 13.83 -5.96
CA GLY A 58 -9.49 13.74 -5.50
C GLY A 58 -10.21 12.43 -5.87
N LYS A 59 -9.53 11.46 -6.49
CA LYS A 59 -10.04 10.09 -6.68
C LYS A 59 -9.49 9.09 -5.66
N GLU A 60 -8.50 9.51 -4.87
CA GLU A 60 -7.94 8.79 -3.73
C GLU A 60 -8.76 8.99 -2.45
N GLY A 61 -8.49 8.15 -1.44
CA GLY A 61 -9.05 8.27 -0.10
C GLY A 61 -9.73 7.01 0.43
N PRO A 62 -10.22 7.02 1.69
CA PRO A 62 -10.75 5.83 2.36
C PRO A 62 -11.98 5.20 1.70
N ARG A 63 -12.69 6.00 0.90
CA ARG A 63 -13.91 5.61 0.16
C ARG A 63 -13.67 5.41 -1.33
N ALA A 64 -12.42 5.41 -1.80
CA ALA A 64 -12.12 5.10 -3.18
C ALA A 64 -12.47 3.64 -3.48
N ASP A 65 -13.08 3.40 -4.65
CA ASP A 65 -13.41 2.05 -5.14
C ASP A 65 -12.19 1.32 -5.73
N GLY A 66 -11.03 1.97 -5.79
CA GLY A 66 -9.78 1.45 -6.32
C GLY A 66 -8.58 1.75 -5.42
N ILE A 67 -7.54 2.37 -5.99
CA ILE A 67 -6.35 2.80 -5.26
C ILE A 67 -6.74 3.91 -4.27
N MET A 68 -6.56 3.63 -2.98
CA MET A 68 -6.95 4.51 -1.87
C MET A 68 -5.84 5.48 -1.47
N ALA A 69 -4.58 5.02 -1.54
CA ALA A 69 -3.42 5.80 -1.18
C ALA A 69 -2.21 5.33 -1.99
N TRP A 70 -1.25 6.22 -2.16
CA TRP A 70 0.00 5.91 -2.84
C TRP A 70 1.11 6.85 -2.40
N SER A 71 2.34 6.38 -2.50
CA SER A 71 3.53 7.22 -2.44
C SER A 71 4.54 6.73 -3.46
N PHE A 72 5.44 7.61 -3.89
CA PHE A 72 6.42 7.27 -4.88
C PHE A 72 7.74 7.96 -4.64
N VAL A 73 8.75 7.39 -5.26
CA VAL A 73 10.11 7.89 -5.31
C VAL A 73 10.51 7.94 -6.78
N LEU A 74 10.99 9.10 -7.20
CA LEU A 74 11.36 9.38 -8.59
C LEU A 74 12.71 8.75 -8.93
N SER A 75 12.89 8.32 -10.18
CA SER A 75 14.20 7.95 -10.74
C SER A 75 15.12 9.16 -10.90
N ASP A 76 16.42 8.90 -11.12
CA ASP A 76 17.41 9.96 -11.31
C ASP A 76 17.15 10.80 -12.57
N ASP A 77 16.57 10.19 -13.62
CA ASP A 77 16.20 10.86 -14.87
C ASP A 77 14.80 11.50 -14.83
N GLY A 78 14.05 11.27 -13.77
CA GLY A 78 12.69 11.78 -13.60
C GLY A 78 11.60 11.09 -14.41
N ASN A 79 11.92 10.13 -15.28
CA ASN A 79 10.94 9.53 -16.19
C ASN A 79 10.26 8.30 -15.62
N MET A 80 10.83 7.72 -14.58
CA MET A 80 10.32 6.53 -13.90
C MET A 80 10.08 6.85 -12.42
N ALA A 81 9.29 6.00 -11.76
CA ALA A 81 9.12 6.02 -10.34
C ALA A 81 8.93 4.61 -9.80
N VAL A 82 9.41 4.37 -8.59
CA VAL A 82 8.94 3.28 -7.76
C VAL A 82 7.80 3.80 -6.92
N VAL A 83 6.70 3.05 -6.91
CA VAL A 83 5.44 3.47 -6.29
C VAL A 83 4.95 2.35 -5.40
N GLU A 84 4.45 2.69 -4.23
CA GLU A 84 3.61 1.79 -3.44
C GLU A 84 2.17 2.23 -3.57
N PHE A 85 1.34 1.35 -4.12
CA PHE A 85 -0.10 1.50 -4.20
C PHE A 85 -0.78 0.74 -3.08
N VAL A 86 -1.82 1.33 -2.50
CA VAL A 86 -2.61 0.77 -1.42
C VAL A 86 -4.07 0.74 -1.83
N ALA A 87 -4.72 -0.41 -1.67
CA ALA A 87 -6.13 -0.59 -1.96
C ALA A 87 -6.78 -1.54 -0.96
N ARG A 88 -8.11 -1.52 -0.91
CA ARG A 88 -8.88 -2.43 -0.04
C ARG A 88 -8.82 -3.88 -0.51
N ASP A 89 -8.86 -4.07 -1.82
CA ASP A 89 -8.94 -5.38 -2.45
C ASP A 89 -7.93 -5.49 -3.60
N ARG A 90 -7.38 -6.69 -3.79
CA ARG A 90 -6.39 -6.97 -4.83
C ARG A 90 -6.92 -6.73 -6.24
N SER A 91 -8.22 -6.86 -6.47
CA SER A 91 -8.86 -6.57 -7.76
C SER A 91 -8.64 -5.14 -8.24
N ALA A 92 -8.43 -4.18 -7.33
CA ALA A 92 -8.08 -2.80 -7.66
C ALA A 92 -6.74 -2.69 -8.41
N PHE A 93 -5.88 -3.69 -8.30
CA PHE A 93 -4.58 -3.73 -8.97
C PHE A 93 -4.60 -4.52 -10.29
N LYS A 94 -5.78 -4.94 -10.78
CA LYS A 94 -5.89 -5.76 -11.99
C LYS A 94 -5.17 -5.14 -13.19
N GLU A 95 -5.26 -3.83 -13.36
CA GLU A 95 -4.59 -3.12 -14.46
C GLU A 95 -3.06 -3.12 -14.31
N ILE A 96 -2.55 -2.94 -13.08
CA ILE A 96 -1.12 -2.96 -12.79
C ILE A 96 -0.53 -4.37 -12.96
N LEU A 97 -1.22 -5.37 -12.39
CA LEU A 97 -0.76 -6.76 -12.37
C LEU A 97 -0.83 -7.40 -13.77
N ASN A 98 -1.74 -6.95 -14.62
CA ASN A 98 -1.93 -7.46 -15.97
C ASN A 98 -1.44 -6.51 -17.06
N ALA A 99 -0.68 -5.46 -16.72
CA ALA A 99 -0.25 -4.45 -17.69
C ALA A 99 0.50 -5.08 -18.88
N GLY A 100 1.33 -6.10 -18.64
CA GLY A 100 2.10 -6.79 -19.69
C GLY A 100 3.07 -5.87 -20.45
N ARG A 101 3.33 -4.67 -19.94
CA ARG A 101 4.18 -3.66 -20.59
C ARG A 101 5.64 -3.85 -20.18
N ALA A 102 6.55 -3.55 -21.10
CA ALA A 102 7.99 -3.65 -20.84
C ALA A 102 8.50 -2.59 -19.83
N ASP A 103 7.81 -1.45 -19.73
CA ASP A 103 8.13 -0.33 -18.83
C ASP A 103 7.41 -0.42 -17.47
N VAL A 104 6.70 -1.53 -17.19
CA VAL A 104 6.01 -1.75 -15.93
C VAL A 104 6.50 -3.03 -15.27
N ARG A 105 6.98 -2.93 -14.04
CA ARG A 105 7.31 -4.07 -13.18
C ARG A 105 6.53 -3.96 -11.88
N SER A 106 5.83 -5.02 -11.48
CA SER A 106 5.03 -5.07 -10.27
C SER A 106 5.51 -6.16 -9.32
N PHE A 107 5.45 -5.86 -8.03
CA PHE A 107 5.89 -6.68 -6.93
C PHE A 107 4.83 -6.65 -5.83
N ARG A 108 4.48 -7.79 -5.28
CA ARG A 108 3.55 -7.95 -4.18
C ARG A 108 4.30 -7.81 -2.87
N LYS A 109 3.93 -6.80 -2.08
CA LYS A 109 4.56 -6.54 -0.79
C LYS A 109 4.30 -7.71 0.17
N GLY A 110 5.36 -8.27 0.74
CA GLY A 110 5.30 -9.43 1.64
C GLY A 110 5.30 -10.79 0.95
N HIS A 111 5.29 -10.84 -0.39
CA HIS A 111 5.53 -12.07 -1.17
C HIS A 111 6.86 -12.00 -1.90
N ASP A 112 7.08 -10.92 -2.65
CA ASP A 112 8.32 -10.73 -3.40
C ASP A 112 9.41 -10.17 -2.49
N GLN A 113 10.66 -10.58 -2.72
CA GLN A 113 11.77 -10.22 -1.85
C GLN A 113 12.09 -8.74 -1.99
N ARG A 114 12.33 -8.09 -0.85
CA ARG A 114 12.69 -6.66 -0.81
C ARG A 114 13.91 -6.37 -1.69
N ASP A 115 14.91 -7.23 -1.65
CA ASP A 115 16.16 -7.06 -2.39
C ASP A 115 15.93 -7.07 -3.91
N ASP A 116 14.98 -7.87 -4.41
CA ASP A 116 14.65 -7.91 -5.83
C ASP A 116 14.04 -6.58 -6.30
N ILE A 117 13.18 -5.99 -5.47
CA ILE A 117 12.56 -4.68 -5.73
C ILE A 117 13.62 -3.58 -5.75
N GLU A 118 14.51 -3.59 -4.76
CA GLU A 118 15.61 -2.62 -4.68
C GLU A 118 16.55 -2.75 -5.87
N GLN A 119 16.93 -3.98 -6.24
CA GLN A 119 17.77 -4.23 -7.41
C GLN A 119 17.11 -3.78 -8.71
N GLU A 120 15.81 -4.03 -8.88
CA GLU A 120 15.08 -3.57 -10.07
C GLU A 120 15.10 -2.04 -10.16
N PHE A 121 14.79 -1.34 -9.07
CA PHE A 121 14.71 0.12 -9.13
C PHE A 121 16.09 0.81 -9.13
N ARG A 122 17.14 0.16 -8.62
CA ARG A 122 18.53 0.65 -8.74
C ARG A 122 19.01 0.78 -10.19
N LYS A 123 18.33 0.15 -11.16
CA LYS A 123 18.55 0.40 -12.59
C LYS A 123 18.18 1.82 -13.02
N HIS A 124 17.28 2.49 -12.26
CA HIS A 124 16.76 3.81 -12.57
C HIS A 124 17.18 4.89 -11.55
N ARG A 125 17.55 4.50 -10.32
CA ARG A 125 17.97 5.43 -9.27
C ARG A 125 19.12 4.89 -8.44
N LYS A 126 20.24 5.60 -8.39
CA LYS A 126 21.38 5.20 -7.57
C LYS A 126 21.02 5.22 -6.08
N ASN A 127 21.55 4.25 -5.34
CA ASN A 127 21.43 4.14 -3.88
C ASN A 127 19.99 4.04 -3.33
N PHE A 128 19.02 3.66 -4.16
CA PHE A 128 17.65 3.48 -3.67
C PHE A 128 17.58 2.46 -2.52
N SER A 129 16.82 2.83 -1.50
CA SER A 129 16.34 1.96 -0.42
C SER A 129 14.82 2.01 -0.33
N MET A 130 14.21 0.86 -0.10
CA MET A 130 12.76 0.77 0.13
C MET A 130 12.28 1.55 1.38
N ASP A 131 13.17 1.99 2.27
CA ASP A 131 12.80 2.81 3.44
C ASP A 131 12.46 4.26 3.09
N GLU A 132 12.82 4.70 1.87
CA GLU A 132 12.42 5.99 1.32
C GLU A 132 10.94 6.01 0.93
N LEU A 133 10.35 4.83 0.70
CA LEU A 133 8.95 4.69 0.34
C LEU A 133 8.09 4.70 1.61
N ARG A 134 7.34 5.80 1.82
CA ARG A 134 6.51 5.99 3.02
C ARG A 134 5.07 6.30 2.65
N THR A 135 4.30 5.27 2.31
CA THR A 135 2.86 5.43 2.13
C THR A 135 2.15 5.36 3.48
N VAL A 136 1.61 6.50 3.92
CA VAL A 136 0.75 6.57 5.11
C VAL A 136 -0.70 6.59 4.64
N THR A 137 -1.46 5.54 4.94
CA THR A 137 -2.90 5.54 4.77
C THR A 137 -3.51 6.28 5.97
N ARG A 138 -4.10 7.46 5.73
CA ARG A 138 -4.79 8.25 6.76
C ARG A 138 -6.19 7.72 7.04
#